data_AF-A0A6G0NFZ4-F1
#
_entry.id   AF-A0A6G0NFZ4-F1
#
_cell.length_a   1.000
_cell.length_b   1.000
_cell.length_c   1.000
_cell.angle_alpha   90.00
_cell.angle_beta   90.00
_cell.angle_gamma   90.00
#
_symmetry.space_group_name_H-M   'P 1'
#
loop_
_entity.id
_entity.type
_entity.pdbx_description
1 polymer ?
#
loop_
_entity_poly.entity_id
_entity_poly.type
_entity_poly.pdbx_seq_one_letter_code
_entity_poly.pdbx_strand_id
1 'polypeptide(L)'
;MEPPLQLKIVALALSRLENAARESIGALVTDFLVWDMPLSKAVELSHAGSVALLDFVWMRGLRDVGRRRWTVAKLLHSEKYYYKWEFSLALAQVICAADLQMVQWIVQHFSGCPVERIAVEEAARGGHLWALQLLERDHSHAGIETGTPSQDGFRTENNVTECAFEQHNLEELRRATAHGFHVAANRFPDVCSDAEREMCWEAIRFLLSRGYGDSGTFVESAIMLAAKVGDHEFVQLLLLVHEDDRGSSEMGLMKASMVAGRYGHVLVLERLLTRLAELNIHNIPSSVMFEAAKYGKLEVVKWLVERYSGDSGVDLFCERSLLSGQWSLTQ
;
A
#
# COMPACT_ATOMS: atom_id res chain seq x y z
N MET A 1 -4.63 -39.32 7.17
CA MET A 1 -5.70 -38.51 7.80
C MET A 1 -7.02 -39.18 7.50
N GLU A 2 -7.83 -39.49 8.52
CA GLU A 2 -9.16 -40.06 8.28
C GLU A 2 -10.07 -39.02 7.61
N PRO A 3 -10.90 -39.41 6.62
CA PRO A 3 -11.82 -38.47 6.00
C PRO A 3 -12.84 -37.98 7.04
N PRO A 4 -13.20 -36.69 7.03
CA PRO A 4 -14.20 -36.12 7.93
C PRO A 4 -15.50 -36.93 7.88
N LEU A 5 -16.16 -37.08 9.02
CA LEU A 5 -17.35 -37.92 9.21
C LEU A 5 -18.44 -37.64 8.16
N GLN A 6 -18.59 -36.39 7.74
CA GLN A 6 -19.53 -35.99 6.69
C GLN A 6 -19.24 -36.67 5.36
N LEU A 7 -17.98 -36.78 4.94
CA LEU A 7 -17.59 -37.47 3.70
C LEU A 7 -17.80 -38.98 3.81
N LYS A 8 -17.60 -39.58 4.99
CA LYS A 8 -17.91 -41.01 5.22
C LYS A 8 -19.42 -41.27 5.09
N ILE A 9 -20.27 -40.39 5.62
CA ILE A 9 -21.74 -40.47 5.52
C ILE A 9 -22.19 -40.31 4.07
N VAL A 10 -21.65 -39.33 3.34
CA VAL A 10 -21.95 -39.09 1.92
C VAL A 10 -21.52 -40.28 1.05
N ALA A 11 -20.31 -40.82 1.26
CA ALA A 11 -19.83 -42.00 0.53
C ALA A 11 -20.73 -43.23 0.79
N LEU A 12 -21.16 -43.44 2.04
CA LEU A 12 -22.11 -44.49 2.40
C LEU A 12 -23.47 -44.30 1.70
N ALA A 13 -23.99 -43.08 1.68
CA ALA A 13 -25.25 -42.77 1.00
C ALA A 13 -25.14 -43.01 -0.52
N LEU A 14 -24.11 -42.47 -1.16
CA LEU A 14 -23.90 -42.59 -2.61
C LEU A 14 -23.66 -44.04 -3.08
N SER A 15 -23.05 -44.89 -2.23
CA SER A 15 -22.80 -46.31 -2.55
C SER A 15 -24.07 -47.16 -2.68
N ARG A 16 -25.23 -46.66 -2.24
CA ARG A 16 -26.49 -47.42 -2.16
C ARG A 16 -27.56 -47.02 -3.18
N LEU A 17 -27.24 -46.19 -4.19
CA LEU A 17 -28.25 -45.54 -5.04
C LEU A 17 -28.01 -45.72 -6.55
N GLU A 18 -29.11 -45.96 -7.29
CA GLU A 18 -29.16 -46.10 -8.75
C GLU A 18 -29.14 -44.74 -9.49
N ASN A 19 -28.64 -44.75 -10.73
CA ASN A 19 -28.25 -43.59 -11.55
C ASN A 19 -29.32 -42.48 -11.70
N ALA A 20 -30.61 -42.80 -11.63
CA ALA A 20 -31.71 -41.85 -11.91
C ALA A 20 -32.00 -40.86 -10.77
N ALA A 21 -31.56 -41.13 -9.54
CA ALA A 21 -31.79 -40.25 -8.39
C ALA A 21 -30.64 -39.24 -8.14
N ARG A 22 -29.61 -39.24 -8.99
CA ARG A 22 -28.35 -38.51 -8.73
C ARG A 22 -28.48 -36.98 -8.67
N GLU A 23 -29.35 -36.36 -9.45
CA GLU A 23 -29.47 -34.89 -9.45
C GLU A 23 -30.18 -34.35 -8.19
N SER A 24 -31.29 -34.99 -7.78
CA SER A 24 -32.02 -34.61 -6.56
C SER A 24 -31.21 -34.93 -5.29
N ILE A 25 -30.44 -36.01 -5.30
CA ILE A 25 -29.58 -36.41 -4.19
C ILE A 25 -28.31 -35.57 -4.14
N GLY A 26 -27.78 -35.15 -5.30
CA GLY A 26 -26.69 -34.18 -5.37
C GLY A 26 -27.03 -32.91 -4.61
N ALA A 27 -28.23 -32.35 -4.85
CA ALA A 27 -28.69 -31.18 -4.10
C ALA A 27 -28.77 -31.43 -2.58
N LEU A 28 -29.30 -32.58 -2.14
CA LEU A 28 -29.39 -32.93 -0.71
C LEU A 28 -28.02 -33.18 -0.05
N VAL A 29 -27.09 -33.81 -0.78
CA VAL A 29 -25.72 -34.04 -0.32
C VAL A 29 -24.97 -32.73 -0.19
N THR A 30 -25.10 -31.83 -1.18
CA THR A 30 -24.54 -30.48 -1.10
C THR A 30 -25.18 -29.69 0.04
N ASP A 31 -26.49 -29.81 0.24
CA ASP A 31 -27.22 -29.17 1.35
C ASP A 31 -26.74 -29.64 2.74
N PHE A 32 -26.23 -30.88 2.82
CA PHE A 32 -25.64 -31.44 4.03
C PHE A 32 -24.18 -31.03 4.22
N LEU A 33 -23.38 -31.04 3.15
CA LEU A 33 -21.95 -30.68 3.22
C LEU A 33 -21.72 -29.19 3.47
N VAL A 34 -22.61 -28.35 2.96
CA VAL A 34 -22.53 -26.88 3.05
C VAL A 34 -23.39 -26.35 4.22
N TRP A 35 -23.85 -27.23 5.12
CA TRP A 35 -24.91 -26.95 6.10
C TRP A 35 -24.67 -25.70 6.97
N ASP A 36 -23.44 -25.49 7.43
CA ASP A 36 -23.00 -24.34 8.26
C ASP A 36 -21.96 -23.45 7.55
N MET A 37 -21.89 -23.49 6.23
CA MET A 37 -20.88 -22.72 5.48
C MET A 37 -21.28 -21.23 5.38
N PRO A 38 -20.44 -20.28 5.86
CA PRO A 38 -20.62 -18.87 5.58
C PRO A 38 -20.26 -18.56 4.11
N LEU A 39 -20.75 -17.44 3.59
CA LEU A 39 -20.55 -17.04 2.21
C LEU A 39 -19.06 -16.79 1.88
N SER A 40 -18.33 -16.18 2.81
CA SER A 40 -16.87 -15.99 2.77
C SER A 40 -16.12 -17.31 2.60
N LYS A 41 -16.55 -18.37 3.30
CA LYS A 41 -15.94 -19.70 3.10
C LYS A 41 -16.31 -20.31 1.75
N ALA A 42 -17.50 -20.03 1.24
CA ALA A 42 -17.87 -20.42 -0.11
C ALA A 42 -17.02 -19.69 -1.16
N VAL A 43 -16.69 -18.42 -0.97
CA VAL A 43 -15.76 -17.67 -1.84
C VAL A 43 -14.38 -18.36 -1.86
N GLU A 44 -13.82 -18.68 -0.69
CA GLU A 44 -12.50 -19.31 -0.59
C GLU A 44 -12.43 -20.70 -1.27
N LEU A 45 -13.52 -21.46 -1.21
CA LEU A 45 -13.58 -22.83 -1.76
C LEU A 45 -14.02 -22.88 -3.23
N SER A 46 -14.54 -21.77 -3.77
CA SER A 46 -15.04 -21.73 -5.14
C SER A 46 -13.89 -21.66 -6.13
N HIS A 47 -14.05 -22.31 -7.28
CA HIS A 47 -13.13 -22.14 -8.40
C HIS A 47 -13.28 -20.74 -8.99
N ALA A 48 -12.17 -20.17 -9.48
CA ALA A 48 -12.17 -18.87 -10.14
C ALA A 48 -13.23 -18.82 -11.27
N GLY A 49 -14.07 -17.79 -11.26
CA GLY A 49 -15.18 -17.55 -12.16
C GLY A 49 -16.48 -18.29 -11.82
N SER A 50 -16.50 -19.16 -10.79
CA SER A 50 -17.68 -19.95 -10.43
C SER A 50 -18.46 -19.33 -9.26
N VAL A 51 -19.68 -18.87 -9.55
CA VAL A 51 -20.63 -18.37 -8.54
C VAL A 51 -21.60 -19.43 -8.00
N ALA A 52 -21.53 -20.67 -8.51
CA ALA A 52 -22.52 -21.71 -8.20
C ALA A 52 -22.62 -22.06 -6.71
N LEU A 53 -21.49 -22.05 -5.98
CA LEU A 53 -21.48 -22.32 -4.54
C LEU A 53 -22.04 -21.12 -3.76
N LEU A 54 -21.79 -19.90 -4.22
CA LEU A 54 -22.33 -18.67 -3.64
C LEU A 54 -23.86 -18.64 -3.82
N ASP A 55 -24.35 -18.91 -5.03
CA ASP A 55 -25.78 -19.07 -5.32
C ASP A 55 -26.43 -20.11 -4.39
N PHE A 56 -25.76 -21.24 -4.19
CA PHE A 56 -26.26 -22.31 -3.35
C PHE A 56 -26.39 -21.87 -1.88
N VAL A 57 -25.33 -21.27 -1.32
CA VAL A 57 -25.33 -20.75 0.07
C VAL A 57 -26.38 -19.66 0.25
N TRP A 58 -26.50 -18.75 -0.72
CA TRP A 58 -27.47 -17.65 -0.69
C TRP A 58 -28.92 -18.15 -0.73
N MET A 59 -29.25 -18.99 -1.71
CA MET A 59 -30.59 -19.56 -1.86
C MET A 59 -31.00 -20.39 -0.65
N ARG A 60 -30.04 -21.07 0.00
CA ARG A 60 -30.27 -21.79 1.24
C ARG A 60 -30.59 -20.84 2.40
N GLY A 61 -29.87 -19.73 2.52
CA GLY A 61 -30.17 -18.68 3.50
C GLY A 61 -31.62 -18.22 3.40
N LEU A 62 -32.09 -17.92 2.18
CA LEU A 62 -33.48 -17.54 1.91
C LEU A 62 -34.49 -18.63 2.31
N ARG A 63 -34.18 -19.91 2.08
CA ARG A 63 -35.05 -21.04 2.46
C ARG A 63 -35.12 -21.26 3.97
N ASP A 64 -34.03 -21.01 4.68
CA ASP A 64 -33.92 -21.25 6.12
C ASP A 64 -34.52 -20.14 6.98
N VAL A 65 -34.85 -18.96 6.41
CA VAL A 65 -35.50 -17.84 7.14
C VAL A 65 -36.75 -18.30 7.90
N GLY A 66 -37.58 -19.16 7.28
CA GLY A 66 -38.81 -19.69 7.87
C GLY A 66 -38.63 -20.89 8.81
N ARG A 67 -37.41 -21.42 8.97
CA ARG A 67 -37.15 -22.61 9.78
C ARG A 67 -36.81 -22.28 11.24
N ARG A 68 -37.21 -23.17 12.15
CA ARG A 68 -36.93 -23.07 13.59
C ARG A 68 -35.47 -23.34 13.96
N ARG A 69 -34.74 -24.12 13.15
CA ARG A 69 -33.34 -24.44 13.42
C ARG A 69 -32.44 -23.25 13.10
N TRP A 70 -31.39 -23.09 13.89
CA TRP A 70 -30.35 -22.09 13.70
C TRP A 70 -29.37 -22.57 12.62
N THR A 71 -28.99 -21.70 11.68
CA THR A 71 -27.95 -21.93 10.66
C THR A 71 -27.22 -20.62 10.36
N VAL A 72 -25.95 -20.69 9.95
CA VAL A 72 -25.16 -19.51 9.56
C VAL A 72 -25.79 -18.78 8.36
N ALA A 73 -26.26 -19.54 7.36
CA ALA A 73 -26.95 -18.98 6.20
C ALA A 73 -28.23 -18.19 6.57
N LYS A 74 -28.90 -18.54 7.68
CA LYS A 74 -30.05 -17.78 8.18
C LYS A 74 -29.63 -16.41 8.73
N LEU A 75 -28.49 -16.33 9.41
CA LEU A 75 -27.98 -15.06 9.96
C LEU A 75 -27.80 -14.01 8.87
N LEU A 76 -27.45 -14.43 7.66
CA LEU A 76 -27.29 -13.54 6.51
C LEU A 76 -28.54 -12.70 6.24
N HIS A 77 -29.74 -13.26 6.40
CA HIS A 77 -30.99 -12.55 6.14
C HIS A 77 -31.73 -12.11 7.41
N SER A 78 -31.33 -12.60 8.58
CA SER A 78 -31.99 -12.23 9.85
C SER A 78 -31.24 -11.15 10.63
N GLU A 79 -29.92 -11.10 10.57
CA GLU A 79 -29.08 -10.22 11.40
C GLU A 79 -28.37 -9.17 10.57
N LYS A 80 -28.72 -7.89 10.79
CA LYS A 80 -28.19 -6.76 10.03
C LYS A 80 -26.66 -6.61 10.16
N TYR A 81 -26.12 -6.83 11.36
CA TYR A 81 -24.68 -6.70 11.60
C TYR A 81 -23.89 -7.82 10.92
N TYR A 82 -24.41 -9.05 10.98
CA TYR A 82 -23.80 -10.18 10.29
C TYR A 82 -23.86 -10.00 8.77
N TYR A 83 -24.98 -9.51 8.23
CA TYR A 83 -25.11 -9.18 6.80
C TYR A 83 -24.04 -8.20 6.32
N LYS A 84 -23.81 -7.11 7.07
CA LYS A 84 -22.77 -6.13 6.76
C LYS A 84 -21.36 -6.72 6.88
N TRP A 85 -21.10 -7.44 7.97
CA TRP A 85 -19.79 -8.04 8.20
C TRP A 85 -19.43 -9.09 7.14
N GLU A 86 -20.38 -9.95 6.77
CA GLU A 86 -20.19 -10.97 5.75
C GLU A 86 -19.96 -10.33 4.37
N PHE A 87 -20.66 -9.23 4.06
CA PHE A 87 -20.40 -8.44 2.85
C PHE A 87 -18.96 -7.93 2.82
N SER A 88 -18.52 -7.24 3.88
CA SER A 88 -17.18 -6.64 3.94
C SER A 88 -16.08 -7.71 3.80
N LEU A 89 -16.25 -8.84 4.50
CA LEU A 89 -15.30 -9.95 4.45
C LEU A 89 -15.27 -10.64 3.08
N ALA A 90 -16.44 -11.01 2.55
CA ALA A 90 -16.53 -11.71 1.27
C ALA A 90 -16.05 -10.82 0.12
N LEU A 91 -16.39 -9.52 0.14
CA LEU A 91 -15.94 -8.55 -0.86
C LEU A 91 -14.41 -8.40 -0.86
N ALA A 92 -13.80 -8.26 0.31
CA ALA A 92 -12.34 -8.17 0.43
C ALA A 92 -11.65 -9.43 -0.13
N GLN A 93 -12.19 -10.62 0.14
CA GLN A 93 -11.66 -11.89 -0.37
C GLN A 93 -11.74 -12.01 -1.89
N VAL A 94 -12.87 -11.67 -2.51
CA VAL A 94 -13.01 -11.76 -3.98
C VAL A 94 -12.15 -10.74 -4.71
N ILE A 95 -11.94 -9.56 -4.12
CA ILE A 95 -11.05 -8.53 -4.64
C ILE A 95 -9.60 -9.03 -4.56
N CYS A 96 -9.20 -9.58 -3.41
CA CYS A 96 -7.88 -10.19 -3.22
C CYS A 96 -7.63 -11.34 -4.21
N ALA A 97 -8.66 -12.13 -4.53
CA ALA A 97 -8.61 -13.20 -5.53
C ALA A 97 -8.65 -12.70 -6.99
N ALA A 98 -8.85 -11.40 -7.22
CA ALA A 98 -9.02 -10.78 -8.53
C ALA A 98 -10.15 -11.39 -9.40
N ASP A 99 -11.23 -11.88 -8.78
CA ASP A 99 -12.32 -12.55 -9.49
C ASP A 99 -13.47 -11.58 -9.83
N LEU A 100 -13.47 -11.10 -11.08
CA LEU A 100 -14.50 -10.18 -11.58
C LEU A 100 -15.92 -10.73 -11.46
N GLN A 101 -16.13 -12.03 -11.70
CA GLN A 101 -17.47 -12.62 -11.69
C GLN A 101 -18.02 -12.68 -10.26
N MET A 102 -17.19 -13.08 -9.30
CA MET A 102 -17.62 -13.11 -7.91
C MET A 102 -17.78 -11.72 -7.32
N VAL A 103 -16.96 -10.73 -7.71
CA VAL A 103 -17.16 -9.32 -7.34
C VAL A 103 -18.52 -8.83 -7.83
N GLN A 104 -18.84 -9.02 -9.11
CA GLN A 104 -20.15 -8.63 -9.66
C GLN A 104 -21.30 -9.32 -8.93
N TRP A 105 -21.15 -10.61 -8.62
CA TRP A 105 -22.15 -11.37 -7.89
C TRP A 105 -22.40 -10.79 -6.49
N ILE A 106 -21.34 -10.53 -5.71
CA ILE A 106 -21.47 -10.00 -4.34
C ILE A 106 -22.16 -8.63 -4.38
N VAL A 107 -21.72 -7.75 -5.28
CA VAL A 107 -22.27 -6.39 -5.41
C VAL A 107 -23.74 -6.42 -5.84
N GLN A 108 -24.18 -7.37 -6.66
CA GLN A 108 -25.59 -7.51 -7.06
C GLN A 108 -26.49 -8.07 -5.96
N HIS A 109 -25.98 -8.96 -5.11
CA HIS A 109 -26.77 -9.65 -4.08
C HIS A 109 -26.85 -8.86 -2.77
N PHE A 110 -25.81 -8.09 -2.45
CA PHE A 110 -25.79 -7.24 -1.27
C PHE A 110 -26.21 -5.82 -1.61
N SER A 111 -27.19 -5.29 -0.88
CA SER A 111 -27.70 -3.93 -1.09
C SER A 111 -27.64 -3.13 0.21
N GLY A 112 -27.35 -1.83 0.13
CA GLY A 112 -27.35 -0.93 1.29
C GLY A 112 -26.27 -1.22 2.33
N CYS A 113 -25.25 -2.02 1.99
CA CYS A 113 -24.03 -2.16 2.79
C CYS A 113 -23.01 -1.11 2.34
N PRO A 114 -22.34 -0.40 3.25
CA PRO A 114 -21.21 0.44 2.87
C PRO A 114 -20.01 -0.44 2.48
N VAL A 115 -19.25 0.00 1.49
CA VAL A 115 -17.95 -0.63 1.16
C VAL A 115 -16.94 -0.17 2.20
N GLU A 116 -16.54 -1.09 3.09
CA GLU A 116 -15.55 -0.81 4.13
C GLU A 116 -14.15 -0.58 3.54
N ARG A 117 -13.33 0.17 4.29
CA ARG A 117 -11.94 0.52 3.94
C ARG A 117 -11.11 -0.70 3.55
N ILE A 118 -11.32 -1.85 4.19
CA ILE A 118 -10.58 -3.10 3.93
C ILE A 118 -10.69 -3.51 2.46
N ALA A 119 -11.87 -3.42 1.84
CA ALA A 119 -12.06 -3.77 0.44
C ALA A 119 -11.28 -2.83 -0.51
N VAL A 120 -11.21 -1.54 -0.16
CA VAL A 120 -10.44 -0.54 -0.93
C VAL A 120 -8.94 -0.79 -0.78
N GLU A 121 -8.48 -1.11 0.43
CA GLU A 121 -7.09 -1.46 0.71
C GLU A 121 -6.66 -2.74 -0.02
N GLU A 122 -7.49 -3.79 -0.04
CA GLU A 122 -7.18 -5.01 -0.80
C GLU A 122 -7.09 -4.72 -2.31
N ALA A 123 -8.00 -3.91 -2.86
CA ALA A 123 -7.95 -3.53 -4.26
C ALA A 123 -6.67 -2.75 -4.58
N ALA A 124 -6.30 -1.80 -3.71
CA ALA A 124 -5.07 -1.05 -3.83
C ALA A 124 -3.82 -1.90 -3.62
N ARG A 125 -3.86 -2.97 -2.81
CA ARG A 125 -2.73 -3.92 -2.60
C ARG A 125 -2.59 -4.95 -3.73
N GLY A 126 -3.66 -5.23 -4.46
CA GLY A 126 -3.63 -6.07 -5.66
C GLY A 126 -3.43 -5.29 -6.97
N GLY A 127 -3.48 -3.97 -6.95
CA GLY A 127 -3.46 -3.13 -8.16
C GLY A 127 -4.73 -3.28 -9.00
N HIS A 128 -5.82 -3.66 -8.38
CA HIS A 128 -7.11 -3.95 -9.01
C HIS A 128 -7.95 -2.67 -9.16
N LEU A 129 -7.43 -1.69 -9.90
CA LEU A 129 -8.14 -0.43 -10.20
C LEU A 129 -9.52 -0.69 -10.83
N TRP A 130 -9.65 -1.76 -11.61
CA TRP A 130 -10.92 -2.17 -12.20
C TRP A 130 -11.99 -2.47 -11.14
N ALA A 131 -11.62 -3.03 -9.99
CA ALA A 131 -12.56 -3.37 -8.92
C ALA A 131 -13.08 -2.09 -8.27
N LEU A 132 -12.21 -1.12 -8.07
CA LEU A 132 -12.55 0.21 -7.54
C LEU A 132 -13.45 0.98 -8.49
N GLN A 133 -13.14 0.97 -9.79
CA GLN A 133 -14.00 1.58 -10.82
C GLN A 133 -15.36 0.89 -10.92
N LEU A 134 -15.44 -0.42 -10.69
CA LEU A 134 -16.69 -1.16 -10.67
C LEU A 134 -17.54 -0.76 -9.47
N LEU A 135 -16.94 -0.66 -8.28
CA LEU A 135 -17.60 -0.18 -7.08
C LEU A 135 -18.06 1.28 -7.24
N GLU A 136 -17.22 2.18 -7.75
CA GLU A 136 -17.62 3.58 -7.96
C GLU A 136 -18.77 3.76 -8.97
N ARG A 137 -18.93 2.83 -9.92
CA ARG A 137 -20.06 2.84 -10.87
C ARG A 137 -21.33 2.25 -10.28
N ASP A 138 -21.20 1.38 -9.30
CA ASP A 138 -22.35 0.76 -8.68
C ASP A 138 -22.93 1.65 -7.57
N HIS A 139 -24.24 1.84 -7.60
CA HIS A 139 -24.96 2.69 -6.65
C HIS A 139 -25.84 1.87 -5.70
N SER A 140 -25.70 0.55 -5.72
CA SER A 140 -26.48 -0.37 -4.88
C SER A 140 -25.98 -0.39 -3.43
N HIS A 141 -24.69 -0.11 -3.22
CA HIS A 141 -24.06 0.00 -1.91
C HIS A 141 -24.24 1.40 -1.30
N ALA A 142 -24.14 1.50 0.03
CA ALA A 142 -24.38 2.73 0.79
C ALA A 142 -23.22 3.76 0.71
N GLY A 143 -22.46 3.74 -0.38
CA GLY A 143 -21.21 4.50 -0.56
C GLY A 143 -19.95 3.74 -0.11
N ILE A 144 -18.79 4.38 -0.32
CA ILE A 144 -17.47 3.88 0.08
C ILE A 144 -17.05 4.60 1.35
N GLU A 145 -16.72 3.85 2.41
CA GLU A 145 -16.24 4.43 3.66
C GLU A 145 -14.79 4.90 3.52
N THR A 146 -14.62 6.18 3.18
CA THR A 146 -13.36 6.92 3.28
C THR A 146 -13.21 7.36 4.75
N GLY A 147 -12.80 6.44 5.61
CA GLY A 147 -12.85 6.63 7.07
C GLY A 147 -12.22 7.94 7.56
N THR A 148 -12.88 8.58 8.53
CA THR A 148 -12.20 9.44 9.51
C THR A 148 -11.23 8.57 10.34
N PRO A 149 -10.10 9.13 10.81
CA PRO A 149 -9.09 8.35 11.50
C PRO A 149 -9.68 7.68 12.74
N SER A 150 -9.66 6.35 12.76
CA SER A 150 -9.93 5.58 13.97
C SER A 150 -9.01 6.08 15.09
N GLN A 151 -9.60 6.54 16.20
CA GLN A 151 -8.88 6.96 17.41
C GLN A 151 -8.11 5.82 18.09
N ASP A 152 -8.18 4.60 17.56
CA ASP A 152 -7.41 3.47 18.05
C ASP A 152 -5.98 3.56 17.54
N GLY A 153 -5.07 3.94 18.46
CA GLY A 153 -3.62 4.03 18.26
C GLY A 153 -2.89 2.72 17.93
N PHE A 154 -3.60 1.73 17.38
CA PHE A 154 -2.97 0.65 16.64
C PHE A 154 -2.75 1.12 15.20
N ARG A 155 -1.50 1.48 14.91
CA ARG A 155 -0.98 1.71 13.54
C ARG A 155 -1.30 0.49 12.67
N THR A 156 -2.45 0.45 12.01
CA THR A 156 -2.58 -0.35 10.79
C THR A 156 -1.96 0.48 9.68
N GLU A 157 -0.62 0.47 9.67
CA GLU A 157 0.18 0.72 8.47
C GLU A 157 -0.36 -0.22 7.39
N ASN A 158 -1.10 0.35 6.43
CA ASN A 158 -1.40 -0.17 5.10
C ASN A 158 -2.23 0.90 4.39
N ASN A 159 -1.56 2.00 4.05
CA ASN A 159 -2.20 3.16 3.44
C ASN A 159 -2.48 2.88 1.96
N VAL A 160 -3.72 3.06 1.50
CA VAL A 160 -4.12 2.95 0.08
C VAL A 160 -3.17 3.71 -0.86
N THR A 161 -2.71 4.88 -0.42
CA THR A 161 -1.76 5.71 -1.19
C THR A 161 -0.35 5.13 -1.24
N GLU A 162 0.09 4.43 -0.18
CA GLU A 162 1.39 3.73 -0.13
C GLU A 162 1.36 2.50 -1.05
N CYS A 163 0.30 1.69 -0.99
CA CYS A 163 0.13 0.55 -1.90
C CYS A 163 0.07 0.99 -3.37
N ALA A 164 -0.64 2.08 -3.67
CA ALA A 164 -0.67 2.65 -5.02
C ALA A 164 0.74 3.08 -5.49
N PHE A 165 1.56 3.60 -4.57
CA PHE A 165 2.93 4.01 -4.86
C PHE A 165 3.85 2.81 -5.11
N GLU A 166 3.79 1.77 -4.27
CA GLU A 166 4.57 0.53 -4.41
C GLU A 166 4.27 -0.22 -5.72
N GLN A 167 3.05 -0.09 -6.23
CA GLN A 167 2.64 -0.71 -7.49
C GLN A 167 2.85 0.15 -8.73
N HIS A 168 3.37 1.37 -8.55
CA HIS A 168 3.49 2.35 -9.63
C HIS A 168 2.13 2.67 -10.31
N ASN A 169 1.03 2.65 -9.55
CA ASN A 169 -0.31 2.93 -10.06
C ASN A 169 -0.71 4.39 -9.80
N LEU A 170 -0.33 5.27 -10.74
CA LEU A 170 -0.61 6.70 -10.64
C LEU A 170 -2.11 7.03 -10.65
N GLU A 171 -2.90 6.27 -11.39
CA GLU A 171 -4.36 6.50 -11.46
C GLU A 171 -5.03 6.19 -10.12
N GLU A 172 -4.61 5.11 -9.45
CA GLU A 172 -5.10 4.82 -8.10
C GLU A 172 -4.65 5.88 -7.08
N LEU A 173 -3.41 6.39 -7.20
CA LEU A 173 -2.94 7.48 -6.36
C LEU A 173 -3.77 8.75 -6.55
N ARG A 174 -4.11 9.10 -7.79
CA ARG A 174 -5.00 10.23 -8.12
C ARG A 174 -6.39 10.03 -7.53
N ARG A 175 -6.94 8.83 -7.66
CA ARG A 175 -8.26 8.46 -7.10
C ARG A 175 -8.26 8.56 -5.58
N ALA A 176 -7.30 7.94 -4.92
CA ALA A 176 -7.17 7.93 -3.46
C ALA A 176 -7.01 9.37 -2.91
N THR A 177 -6.16 10.19 -3.50
CA THR A 177 -6.01 11.60 -3.08
C THR A 177 -7.28 12.43 -3.34
N ALA A 178 -8.02 12.17 -4.41
CA ALA A 178 -9.31 12.84 -4.68
C ALA A 178 -10.39 12.48 -3.65
N HIS A 179 -10.37 11.25 -3.13
CA HIS A 179 -11.26 10.76 -2.08
C HIS A 179 -10.78 11.10 -0.65
N GLY A 180 -9.75 11.93 -0.51
CA GLY A 180 -9.27 12.41 0.80
C GLY A 180 -8.45 11.40 1.60
N PHE A 181 -7.94 10.33 0.97
CA PHE A 181 -7.00 9.43 1.65
C PHE A 181 -5.70 10.17 1.98
N HIS A 182 -5.23 10.01 3.22
CA HIS A 182 -4.00 10.63 3.69
C HIS A 182 -2.79 10.02 2.97
N VAL A 183 -1.78 10.82 2.65
CA VAL A 183 -0.52 10.35 2.05
C VAL A 183 0.50 10.13 3.18
N ALA A 184 0.83 8.87 3.49
CA ALA A 184 1.86 8.55 4.48
C ALA A 184 3.22 8.68 3.80
N ALA A 185 3.80 9.88 3.91
CA ALA A 185 4.75 10.40 2.95
C ALA A 185 6.23 10.02 3.25
N ASN A 186 6.50 8.83 3.77
CA ASN A 186 7.82 8.52 4.37
C ASN A 186 8.54 7.28 3.81
N ARG A 187 7.93 6.51 2.89
CA ARG A 187 8.57 5.31 2.32
C ARG A 187 8.39 5.28 0.81
N PHE A 188 9.47 5.51 0.08
CA PHE A 188 9.50 5.33 -1.36
C PHE A 188 10.03 3.93 -1.70
N PRO A 189 9.51 3.30 -2.77
CA PRO A 189 10.02 2.04 -3.27
C PRO A 189 11.45 2.19 -3.76
N ASP A 190 12.22 1.11 -3.70
CA ASP A 190 13.55 1.07 -4.28
C ASP A 190 13.45 1.12 -5.80
N VAL A 191 13.95 2.21 -6.39
CA VAL A 191 13.97 2.43 -7.84
C VAL A 191 15.08 1.58 -8.46
N CYS A 192 14.71 0.59 -9.28
CA CYS A 192 15.66 -0.37 -9.85
C CYS A 192 15.89 -0.19 -11.36
N SER A 193 14.92 0.42 -12.08
CA SER A 193 14.98 0.68 -13.52
C SER A 193 14.62 2.12 -13.89
N ASP A 194 15.03 2.54 -15.09
CA ASP A 194 14.67 3.86 -15.63
C ASP A 194 13.15 4.05 -15.75
N ALA A 195 12.40 3.00 -16.08
CA ALA A 195 10.94 3.07 -16.18
C ALA A 195 10.28 3.30 -14.81
N GLU A 196 10.66 2.52 -13.79
CA GLU A 196 10.17 2.69 -12.42
C GLU A 196 10.55 4.06 -11.85
N ARG A 197 11.72 4.58 -12.24
CA ARG A 197 12.17 5.93 -11.88
C ARG A 197 11.20 6.98 -12.40
N GLU A 198 10.90 6.99 -13.70
CA GLU A 198 9.99 7.99 -14.28
C GLU A 198 8.59 7.90 -13.65
N MET A 199 8.08 6.69 -13.42
CA MET A 199 6.78 6.49 -12.75
C MET A 199 6.79 7.04 -11.31
N CYS A 200 7.88 6.82 -10.56
CA CYS A 200 8.06 7.36 -9.21
C CYS A 200 8.13 8.90 -9.22
N TRP A 201 8.85 9.49 -10.17
CA TRP A 201 8.95 10.94 -10.35
C TRP A 201 7.62 11.57 -10.74
N GLU A 202 6.84 10.96 -11.61
CA GLU A 202 5.50 11.41 -11.95
C GLU A 202 4.58 11.40 -10.72
N ALA A 203 4.62 10.34 -9.92
CA ALA A 203 3.86 10.25 -8.68
C ALA A 203 4.27 11.33 -7.66
N ILE A 204 5.57 11.56 -7.46
CA ILE A 204 6.07 12.62 -6.56
C ILE A 204 5.68 14.00 -7.08
N ARG A 205 5.84 14.29 -8.38
CA ARG A 205 5.41 15.57 -8.97
C ARG A 205 3.92 15.82 -8.76
N PHE A 206 3.09 14.80 -8.95
CA PHE A 206 1.66 14.89 -8.69
C PHE A 206 1.37 15.25 -7.23
N LEU A 207 2.01 14.57 -6.27
CA LEU A 207 1.82 14.82 -4.84
C LEU A 207 2.30 16.23 -4.44
N LEU A 208 3.45 16.68 -4.96
CA LEU A 208 3.94 18.05 -4.73
C LEU A 208 2.97 19.09 -5.28
N SER A 209 2.41 18.87 -6.48
CA SER A 209 1.43 19.79 -7.07
C SER A 209 0.14 19.96 -6.26
N ARG A 210 -0.17 18.98 -5.39
CA ARG A 210 -1.36 18.97 -4.53
C ARG A 210 -1.11 19.53 -3.13
N GLY A 211 0.11 19.99 -2.83
CA GLY A 211 0.46 20.55 -1.52
C GLY A 211 0.77 19.50 -0.45
N TYR A 212 0.99 18.23 -0.82
CA TYR A 212 1.45 17.21 0.13
C TYR A 212 2.91 17.42 0.56
N GLY A 213 3.61 18.40 -0.02
CA GLY A 213 4.96 18.82 0.35
C GLY A 213 5.05 19.61 1.65
N ASP A 214 3.94 20.11 2.21
CA ASP A 214 3.92 20.94 3.43
C ASP A 214 4.36 20.16 4.70
N SER A 215 4.41 18.83 4.60
CA SER A 215 5.12 18.01 5.57
C SER A 215 6.57 17.88 5.12
N GLY A 216 7.47 18.67 5.72
CA GLY A 216 8.90 18.68 5.36
C GLY A 216 9.52 17.28 5.21
N THR A 217 9.02 16.27 5.94
CA THR A 217 9.49 14.88 5.84
C THR A 217 9.31 14.23 4.46
N PHE A 218 8.31 14.63 3.67
CA PHE A 218 8.10 14.11 2.31
C PHE A 218 9.17 14.58 1.34
N VAL A 219 9.41 15.90 1.30
CA VAL A 219 10.42 16.52 0.44
C VAL A 219 11.81 16.00 0.82
N GLU A 220 12.12 15.91 2.12
CA GLU A 220 13.37 15.31 2.59
C GLU A 220 13.57 13.88 2.05
N SER A 221 12.53 13.04 2.16
CA SER A 221 12.56 11.66 1.69
C SER A 221 12.73 11.56 0.18
N ALA A 222 12.09 12.47 -0.57
CA ALA A 222 12.16 12.50 -2.03
C ALA A 222 13.57 12.91 -2.51
N ILE A 223 14.18 13.91 -1.86
CA ILE A 223 15.54 14.36 -2.17
C ILE A 223 16.54 13.23 -1.87
N MET A 224 16.37 12.50 -0.76
CA MET A 224 17.23 11.34 -0.45
C MET A 224 17.12 10.24 -1.51
N LEU A 225 15.92 9.96 -2.04
CA LEU A 225 15.74 8.99 -3.12
C LEU A 225 16.42 9.45 -4.42
N ALA A 226 16.21 10.71 -4.81
CA ALA A 226 16.83 11.27 -6.01
C ALA A 226 18.36 11.28 -5.89
N ALA A 227 18.90 11.58 -4.71
CA ALA A 227 20.31 11.51 -4.41
C ALA A 227 20.88 10.08 -4.40
N LYS A 228 20.09 9.07 -4.01
CA LYS A 228 20.46 7.65 -4.10
C LYS A 228 20.56 7.20 -5.56
N VAL A 229 19.58 7.57 -6.37
CA VAL A 229 19.50 7.23 -7.79
C VAL A 229 20.54 8.00 -8.62
N GLY A 230 20.87 9.23 -8.21
CA GLY A 230 21.79 10.11 -8.94
C GLY A 230 21.09 11.05 -9.92
N ASP A 231 19.78 11.26 -9.76
CA ASP A 231 18.99 12.10 -10.65
C ASP A 231 19.20 13.59 -10.32
N HIS A 232 20.18 14.19 -10.99
CA HIS A 232 20.55 15.58 -10.80
C HIS A 232 19.41 16.55 -11.14
N GLU A 233 18.67 16.31 -12.23
CA GLU A 233 17.58 17.19 -12.66
C GLU A 233 16.43 17.17 -11.65
N PHE A 234 16.08 15.99 -11.14
CA PHE A 234 15.03 15.86 -10.14
C PHE A 234 15.46 16.46 -8.78
N VAL A 235 16.73 16.31 -8.39
CA VAL A 235 17.27 17.01 -7.22
C VAL A 235 17.13 18.52 -7.36
N GLN A 236 17.42 19.09 -8.55
CA GLN A 236 17.26 20.52 -8.78
C GLN A 236 15.80 20.98 -8.64
N LEU A 237 14.85 20.21 -9.16
CA LEU A 237 13.42 20.48 -8.99
C LEU A 237 13.03 20.47 -7.51
N LEU A 238 13.44 19.44 -6.77
CA LEU A 238 13.09 19.31 -5.35
C LEU A 238 13.73 20.41 -4.48
N LEU A 239 14.93 20.89 -4.83
CA LEU A 239 15.55 22.02 -4.14
C LEU A 239 14.75 23.32 -4.31
N LEU A 240 14.19 23.57 -5.50
CA LEU A 240 13.30 24.72 -5.71
C LEU A 240 12.04 24.63 -4.84
N VAL A 241 11.46 23.43 -4.73
CA VAL A 241 10.29 23.20 -3.86
C VAL A 241 10.64 23.37 -2.38
N HIS A 242 11.83 22.90 -1.97
CA HIS A 242 12.34 23.06 -0.61
C HIS A 242 12.61 24.53 -0.24
N GLU A 243 13.04 25.35 -1.22
CA GLU A 243 13.25 26.79 -1.04
C GLU A 243 11.95 27.56 -0.78
N ASP A 244 10.85 27.14 -1.41
CA ASP A 244 9.54 27.76 -1.23
C ASP A 244 8.89 27.37 0.10
N ASP A 245 9.27 26.23 0.68
CA ASP A 245 8.76 25.74 1.96
C ASP A 245 9.50 26.39 3.15
N ARG A 246 8.77 27.21 3.92
CA ARG A 246 9.29 27.92 5.11
C ARG A 246 9.54 27.00 6.31
N GLY A 247 9.03 25.77 6.29
CA GLY A 247 9.19 24.78 7.36
C GLY A 247 10.25 23.71 7.05
N SER A 248 11.01 23.90 5.97
CA SER A 248 11.88 22.87 5.44
C SER A 248 13.14 22.69 6.29
N SER A 249 13.55 21.44 6.48
CA SER A 249 14.68 21.07 7.33
C SER A 249 15.94 20.83 6.52
N GLU A 250 17.03 21.51 6.86
CA GLU A 250 18.34 21.34 6.22
C GLU A 250 18.92 19.95 6.52
N MET A 251 18.42 19.26 7.56
CA MET A 251 18.79 17.88 7.89
C MET A 251 18.55 16.92 6.72
N GLY A 252 17.50 17.13 5.93
CA GLY A 252 17.24 16.34 4.72
C GLY A 252 18.33 16.53 3.66
N LEU A 253 18.76 17.77 3.44
CA LEU A 253 19.82 18.11 2.50
C LEU A 253 21.18 17.53 2.94
N MET A 254 21.46 17.59 4.24
CA MET A 254 22.65 16.96 4.83
C MET A 254 22.64 15.43 4.60
N LYS A 255 21.52 14.77 4.88
CA LYS A 255 21.35 13.32 4.65
C LYS A 255 21.45 12.96 3.18
N ALA A 256 20.81 13.71 2.30
CA ALA A 256 20.88 13.51 0.86
C ALA A 256 22.33 13.62 0.34
N SER A 257 23.12 14.56 0.86
CA SER A 257 24.54 14.70 0.50
C SER A 257 25.34 13.46 0.89
N MET A 258 25.15 12.93 2.10
CA MET A 258 25.78 11.67 2.52
C MET A 258 25.36 10.49 1.62
N VAL A 259 24.09 10.42 1.25
CA VAL A 259 23.56 9.40 0.34
C VAL A 259 24.20 9.51 -1.05
N ALA A 260 24.25 10.70 -1.64
CA ALA A 260 24.90 10.91 -2.94
C ALA A 260 26.39 10.49 -2.91
N GLY A 261 27.12 10.82 -1.84
CA GLY A 261 28.49 10.38 -1.63
C GLY A 261 28.65 8.86 -1.51
N ARG A 262 27.74 8.20 -0.78
CA ARG A 262 27.68 6.74 -0.66
C ARG A 262 27.47 6.04 -2.00
N TYR A 263 26.64 6.59 -2.89
CA TYR A 263 26.32 5.97 -4.17
C TYR A 263 27.26 6.40 -5.32
N GLY A 264 27.96 7.53 -5.17
CA GLY A 264 28.99 7.98 -6.10
C GLY A 264 28.59 9.15 -7.01
N HIS A 265 27.55 9.91 -6.66
CA HIS A 265 26.91 10.87 -7.57
C HIS A 265 27.47 12.28 -7.42
N VAL A 266 28.55 12.57 -8.15
CA VAL A 266 29.28 13.86 -8.07
C VAL A 266 28.43 15.07 -8.47
N LEU A 267 27.65 14.98 -9.57
CA LEU A 267 26.81 16.11 -10.03
C LEU A 267 25.71 16.47 -9.02
N VAL A 268 25.18 15.48 -8.30
CA VAL A 268 24.21 15.71 -7.22
C VAL A 268 24.90 16.39 -6.04
N LEU A 269 26.10 15.93 -5.66
CA LEU A 269 26.88 16.53 -4.57
C LEU A 269 27.24 17.98 -4.83
N GLU A 270 27.67 18.32 -6.05
CA GLU A 270 27.99 19.70 -6.41
C GLU A 270 26.81 20.63 -6.13
N ARG A 271 25.61 20.23 -6.54
CA ARG A 271 24.40 21.03 -6.34
C ARG A 271 24.01 21.12 -4.86
N LEU A 272 23.98 19.99 -4.15
CA LEU A 272 23.59 19.96 -2.73
C LEU A 272 24.57 20.74 -1.84
N LEU A 273 25.88 20.55 -2.04
CA LEU A 273 26.90 21.24 -1.24
C LEU A 273 26.95 22.74 -1.54
N THR A 274 26.70 23.16 -2.79
CA THR A 274 26.56 24.59 -3.12
C THR A 274 25.40 25.20 -2.34
N ARG A 275 24.24 24.52 -2.32
CA ARG A 275 23.07 24.98 -1.57
C ARG A 275 23.34 25.05 -0.06
N LEU A 276 24.00 24.04 0.49
CA LEU A 276 24.34 24.01 1.92
C LEU A 276 25.36 25.10 2.30
N ALA A 277 26.30 25.43 1.41
CA ALA A 277 27.23 26.53 1.60
C ALA A 277 26.52 27.90 1.57
N GLU A 278 25.51 28.09 0.70
CA GLU A 278 24.65 29.28 0.69
C GLU A 278 23.91 29.47 2.03
N LEU A 279 23.53 28.37 2.67
CA LEU A 279 22.91 28.34 4.01
C LEU A 279 23.94 28.44 5.15
N ASN A 280 25.22 28.64 4.83
CA ASN A 280 26.33 28.73 5.78
C ASN A 280 26.59 27.44 6.58
N ILE A 281 26.29 26.26 6.01
CA ILE A 281 26.51 24.93 6.62
C ILE A 281 27.71 24.24 5.97
N HIS A 282 28.88 24.32 6.60
CA HIS A 282 30.15 23.90 6.00
C HIS A 282 30.72 22.56 6.48
N ASN A 283 30.11 21.94 7.51
CA ASN A 283 30.62 20.69 8.12
C ASN A 283 30.15 19.40 7.42
N ILE A 284 29.72 19.50 6.17
CA ILE A 284 29.11 18.40 5.41
C ILE A 284 30.11 17.67 4.51
N PRO A 285 31.06 18.34 3.84
CA PRO A 285 32.05 17.68 2.98
C PRO A 285 32.85 16.57 3.70
N SER A 286 33.17 16.74 4.99
CA SER A 286 33.81 15.71 5.81
C SER A 286 32.98 14.44 5.95
N SER A 287 31.67 14.61 6.22
CA SER A 287 30.73 13.50 6.34
C SER A 287 30.53 12.78 5.01
N VAL A 288 30.47 13.53 3.90
CA VAL A 288 30.39 12.97 2.54
C VAL A 288 31.67 12.21 2.19
N MET A 289 32.85 12.76 2.53
CA MET A 289 34.15 12.13 2.31
C MET A 289 34.24 10.77 3.03
N PHE A 290 33.81 10.72 4.29
CA PHE A 290 33.78 9.49 5.06
C PHE A 290 32.87 8.43 4.43
N GLU A 291 31.65 8.80 4.03
CA GLU A 291 30.72 7.88 3.37
C GLU A 291 31.26 7.41 2.01
N ALA A 292 31.78 8.31 1.17
CA ALA A 292 32.37 7.95 -0.11
C ALA A 292 33.56 6.98 0.06
N ALA A 293 34.46 7.25 1.01
CA ALA A 293 35.59 6.38 1.30
C ALA A 293 35.16 5.00 1.81
N LYS A 294 34.20 4.96 2.74
CA LYS A 294 33.65 3.71 3.30
C LYS A 294 33.07 2.78 2.23
N TYR A 295 32.42 3.35 1.21
CA TYR A 295 31.79 2.59 0.11
C TYR A 295 32.65 2.54 -1.17
N GLY A 296 33.92 2.95 -1.09
CA GLY A 296 34.88 2.82 -2.19
C GLY A 296 34.61 3.72 -3.40
N LYS A 297 33.90 4.84 -3.23
CA LYS A 297 33.54 5.77 -4.30
C LYS A 297 34.69 6.72 -4.62
N LEU A 298 35.67 6.20 -5.36
CA LEU A 298 36.92 6.91 -5.68
C LEU A 298 36.70 8.24 -6.42
N GLU A 299 35.74 8.32 -7.33
CA GLU A 299 35.44 9.53 -8.10
C GLU A 299 34.99 10.69 -7.20
N VAL A 300 34.11 10.40 -6.23
CA VAL A 300 33.65 11.38 -5.24
C VAL A 300 34.81 11.82 -4.34
N VAL A 301 35.64 10.87 -3.88
CA VAL A 301 36.81 11.17 -3.04
C VAL A 301 37.79 12.10 -3.76
N LYS A 302 38.12 11.80 -5.02
CA LYS A 302 38.99 12.66 -5.84
C LYS A 302 38.38 14.04 -6.03
N TRP A 303 37.11 14.10 -6.39
CA TRP A 303 36.39 15.35 -6.59
C TRP A 303 36.36 16.22 -5.32
N LEU A 304 36.10 15.64 -4.14
CA LEU A 304 36.12 16.37 -2.87
C LEU A 304 37.50 16.95 -2.55
N VAL A 305 38.57 16.15 -2.74
CA VAL A 305 39.94 16.61 -2.50
C VAL A 305 40.32 17.72 -3.46
N GLU A 306 40.03 17.58 -4.76
CA GLU A 306 40.28 18.63 -5.75
C GLU A 306 39.51 19.92 -5.43
N ARG A 307 38.26 19.79 -4.97
CA ARG A 307 37.38 20.94 -4.72
C ARG A 307 37.69 21.71 -3.44
N TYR A 308 38.11 21.02 -2.37
CA TYR A 308 38.22 21.60 -1.02
C TYR A 308 39.65 21.57 -0.43
N SER A 309 40.65 20.95 -1.07
CA SER A 309 42.03 20.93 -0.56
C SER A 309 42.67 22.32 -0.36
N GLY A 310 42.19 23.34 -1.07
CA GLY A 310 42.61 24.73 -0.92
C GLY A 310 41.73 25.58 -0.01
N ASP A 311 40.63 25.03 0.54
CA ASP A 311 39.68 25.77 1.36
C ASP A 311 40.02 25.62 2.84
N SER A 312 40.61 26.65 3.44
CA SER A 312 40.96 26.66 4.86
C SER A 312 39.75 26.61 5.81
N GLY A 313 38.53 26.81 5.29
CA GLY A 313 37.29 26.74 6.05
C GLY A 313 36.67 25.34 6.13
N VAL A 314 37.17 24.38 5.34
CA VAL A 314 36.60 23.03 5.26
C VAL A 314 37.65 21.99 5.66
N ASP A 315 37.45 21.37 6.83
CA ASP A 315 38.23 20.20 7.23
C ASP A 315 37.58 18.92 6.71
N LEU A 316 38.08 18.41 5.57
CA LEU A 316 37.61 17.16 4.96
C LEU A 316 37.81 15.92 5.84
N PHE A 317 38.71 15.97 6.82
CA PHE A 317 39.06 14.82 7.67
C PHE A 317 38.64 15.03 9.13
N CYS A 318 37.78 16.01 9.40
CA CYS A 318 37.26 16.30 10.74
C CYS A 318 36.69 15.03 11.39
N GLU A 319 37.32 14.57 12.48
CA GLU A 319 36.89 13.37 13.20
C GLU A 319 35.58 13.63 13.95
N ARG A 320 34.60 12.75 13.74
CA ARG A 320 33.26 12.79 14.33
C ARG A 320 33.23 12.77 15.88
N SER A 321 34.38 12.51 16.53
CA SER A 321 34.57 12.57 17.98
C SER A 321 34.23 13.93 18.61
N LEU A 322 34.31 15.03 17.86
CA LEU A 322 34.08 16.38 18.41
C LEU A 322 32.63 16.85 18.26
N LEU A 323 31.82 16.21 17.41
CA LEU A 323 30.45 16.65 17.10
C LEU A 323 29.39 16.06 18.04
N SER A 324 29.66 14.96 18.72
CA SER A 324 28.74 14.42 19.75
C SER A 324 28.70 15.27 21.03
N GLY A 325 29.59 16.24 21.19
CA GLY A 325 29.68 17.12 22.37
C GLY A 325 29.07 18.51 22.23
N GLN A 326 28.60 18.92 21.04
CA GLN A 326 28.11 20.28 20.79
C GLN A 326 26.59 20.41 20.60
N TRP A 327 25.83 19.31 20.61
CA TRP A 327 24.35 19.35 20.59
C TRP A 327 23.72 19.55 21.97
N SER A 328 24.53 19.85 22.98
CA SER A 328 24.07 20.27 24.30
C SER A 328 24.72 21.61 24.63
N LEU A 329 24.06 22.71 24.26
CA LEU A 329 23.97 23.98 25.01
C LEU A 329 23.45 25.09 24.09
N THR A 330 22.14 25.24 24.06
CA THR A 330 21.49 26.55 24.24
C THR A 330 20.15 26.29 24.90
N GLN A 331 20.06 26.71 26.17
CA GLN A 331 18.81 27.01 26.86
C GLN A 331 18.11 28.20 26.21
#